data_AF-A0AAV8CP58-F1
#
_entry.id   AF-A0AAV8CP58-F1
#
_cell.length_a   1.000
_cell.length_b   1.000
_cell.length_c   1.000
_cell.angle_alpha   90.00
_cell.angle_beta   90.00
_cell.angle_gamma   90.00
#
_symmetry.space_group_name_H-M   'P 1'
#
loop_
_entity.id
_entity.type
_entity.pdbx_description
1 polymer ?
#
loop_
_entity_poly.entity_id
_entity_poly.type
_entity_poly.pdbx_seq_one_letter_code
_entity_poly.pdbx_strand_id
1 'polypeptide(L)'
;MFKCVTIQHVFSVFMCIFQYKPEEITAIMKDFDEPGSLAPTGLYLGGTKYMVIQGESGAVIRGKKGPGGITVKKTNMALIVGIYDEPMTPGQCNMIVERLGDYLIEQGY
;
A
#
# COMPACT_ATOMS: atom_id res chain seq x y z
N MET A 1 -9.42 11.07 -6.38
CA MET A 1 -8.29 11.85 -5.82
C MET A 1 -7.22 10.87 -5.33
N PHE A 2 -5.96 10.96 -5.77
CA PHE A 2 -4.88 10.09 -5.32
C PHE A 2 -4.45 10.51 -3.91
N LYS A 3 -4.53 9.59 -2.95
CA LYS A 3 -4.05 9.80 -1.58
C LYS A 3 -2.85 8.89 -1.38
N CYS A 4 -1.65 9.48 -1.27
CA CYS A 4 -0.42 8.76 -0.98
C CYS A 4 -0.14 8.83 0.53
N VAL A 5 0.19 7.69 1.14
CA VAL A 5 0.68 7.60 2.52
C VAL A 5 2.02 6.88 2.49
N THR A 6 3.05 7.54 2.99
CA THR A 6 4.38 6.95 3.18
C THR A 6 4.56 6.64 4.66
N ILE A 7 4.75 5.37 5.01
CA ILE A 7 5.00 4.93 6.39
C ILE A 7 6.47 4.55 6.48
N GLN A 8 7.30 5.40 7.07
CA GLN A 8 8.74 5.18 7.23
C GLN A 8 9.07 4.81 8.67
N HIS A 9 9.93 3.79 8.88
CA HIS A 9 10.22 3.28 10.23
C HIS A 9 11.18 4.17 11.04
N VAL A 10 11.67 5.28 10.48
CA VAL A 10 12.54 6.25 11.15
C VAL A 10 12.28 7.65 10.57
N PHE A 11 11.81 8.58 11.41
CA PHE A 11 11.73 10.03 11.19
C PHE A 11 10.79 10.59 10.07
N SER A 12 9.60 11.03 10.51
CA SER A 12 8.90 12.27 10.11
C SER A 12 9.13 12.85 8.70
N VAL A 13 8.31 12.49 7.70
CA VAL A 13 7.92 13.40 6.59
C VAL A 13 6.49 13.10 6.07
N PHE A 14 5.58 14.01 6.40
CA PHE A 14 4.52 14.62 5.54
C PHE A 14 3.60 13.74 4.66
N MET A 15 2.45 13.32 5.21
CA MET A 15 1.07 13.68 4.79
C MET A 15 0.07 12.73 5.49
N CYS A 16 -0.01 12.80 6.82
CA CYS A 16 -0.96 12.01 7.60
C CYS A 16 -2.35 12.69 7.56
N ILE A 17 -3.11 12.44 6.49
CA ILE A 17 -4.57 12.71 6.42
C ILE A 17 -5.40 11.43 6.64
N PHE A 18 -4.76 10.31 6.99
CA PHE A 18 -5.41 9.02 7.12
C PHE A 18 -5.08 8.40 8.48
N GLN A 19 -6.10 8.24 9.32
CA GLN A 19 -5.96 7.43 10.53
C GLN A 19 -5.90 5.95 10.14
N TYR A 20 -4.87 5.26 10.59
CA TYR A 20 -4.72 3.82 10.47
C TYR A 20 -4.50 3.22 11.85
N LYS A 21 -4.82 1.93 12.00
CA LYS A 21 -4.56 1.21 13.24
C LYS A 21 -3.22 0.45 13.14
N PRO A 22 -2.44 0.31 14.23
CA PRO A 22 -1.19 -0.44 14.21
C PRO A 22 -1.36 -1.88 13.71
N GLU A 23 -2.49 -2.51 14.05
CA GLU A 23 -2.79 -3.89 13.66
C GLU A 23 -2.96 -4.04 12.14
N GLU A 24 -3.45 -3.01 11.46
CA GLU A 24 -3.59 -2.97 10.00
C GLU A 24 -2.21 -2.99 9.33
N ILE A 25 -1.25 -2.23 9.87
CA ILE A 25 0.13 -2.17 9.34
C ILE A 25 0.86 -3.49 9.60
N THR A 26 0.71 -4.07 10.79
CA THR A 26 1.30 -5.38 11.10
C THR A 26 0.77 -6.47 10.18
N ALA A 27 -0.52 -6.44 9.84
CA ALA A 27 -1.11 -7.40 8.90
C ALA A 27 -0.56 -7.24 7.47
N ILE A 28 -0.36 -6.00 7.02
CA ILE A 28 0.28 -5.69 5.73
C ILE A 28 1.73 -6.18 5.70
N MET A 29 2.50 -5.92 6.77
CA MET A 29 3.88 -6.40 6.88
C MET A 29 3.94 -7.93 6.85
N LYS A 30 3.03 -8.59 7.56
CA LYS A 30 2.92 -10.05 7.55
C LYS A 30 2.66 -10.59 6.15
N ASP A 31 1.84 -9.94 5.35
CA ASP A 31 1.55 -10.41 3.98
C ASP A 31 2.74 -10.26 3.03
N PHE A 32 3.64 -9.30 3.28
CA PHE A 32 4.90 -9.24 2.55
C PHE A 32 5.85 -10.39 2.92
N ASP A 33 5.81 -10.85 4.18
CA ASP A 33 6.66 -11.95 4.65
C ASP A 33 6.03 -13.33 4.33
N GLU A 34 4.69 -13.42 4.36
CA GLU A 34 3.87 -14.59 4.05
C GLU A 34 2.81 -14.22 2.97
N PRO A 35 3.18 -14.23 1.67
CA PRO A 35 2.28 -13.84 0.59
C PRO A 35 0.96 -14.63 0.61
N GLY A 36 -0.17 -13.90 0.69
CA GLY A 36 -1.52 -14.48 0.69
C GLY A 36 -2.17 -14.60 2.06
N SER A 37 -1.46 -14.21 3.14
CA SER A 37 -2.03 -14.15 4.49
C SER A 37 -3.24 -13.21 4.60
N LEU A 38 -3.30 -12.15 3.78
CA LEU A 38 -4.42 -11.20 3.72
C LEU A 38 -5.54 -11.60 2.75
N ALA A 39 -5.33 -12.60 1.88
CA ALA A 39 -6.36 -13.04 0.94
C ALA A 39 -7.69 -13.49 1.60
N PRO A 40 -7.69 -14.27 2.71
CA PRO A 40 -8.92 -14.70 3.35
C PRO A 40 -9.60 -13.59 4.19
N THR A 41 -8.83 -12.70 4.81
CA THR A 41 -9.34 -11.68 5.74
C THR A 41 -9.67 -10.36 5.05
N GLY A 42 -8.95 -10.03 3.98
CA GLY A 42 -8.96 -8.75 3.28
C GLY A 42 -7.95 -7.76 3.87
N LEU A 43 -7.48 -6.82 3.05
CA LEU A 43 -6.61 -5.74 3.51
C LEU A 43 -7.46 -4.66 4.16
N TYR A 44 -7.14 -4.30 5.39
CA TYR A 44 -7.77 -3.17 6.09
C TYR A 44 -6.81 -2.00 6.14
N LEU A 45 -7.32 -0.81 5.84
CA LEU A 45 -6.59 0.43 6.09
C LEU A 45 -7.58 1.53 6.46
N GLY A 46 -7.39 2.14 7.64
CA GLY A 46 -8.27 3.17 8.17
C GLY A 46 -9.72 2.72 8.29
N GLY A 47 -9.92 1.47 8.76
CA GLY A 47 -11.24 0.86 8.91
C GLY A 47 -11.94 0.50 7.60
N THR A 48 -11.31 0.74 6.44
CA THR A 48 -11.84 0.34 5.14
C THR A 48 -11.27 -1.01 4.72
N LYS A 49 -12.16 -1.95 4.40
CA LYS A 49 -11.80 -3.25 3.82
C LYS A 49 -11.61 -3.15 2.31
N TYR A 50 -10.49 -3.69 1.82
CA TYR A 50 -10.17 -3.89 0.42
C TYR A 50 -10.02 -5.40 0.16
N MET A 51 -10.57 -5.88 -0.96
CA MET A 51 -10.33 -7.25 -1.41
C MET A 51 -8.93 -7.34 -2.02
N VAL A 52 -8.10 -8.24 -1.50
CA VAL A 52 -6.76 -8.48 -2.04
C VAL A 52 -6.89 -9.06 -3.44
N ILE A 53 -6.15 -8.49 -4.39
CA ILE A 53 -6.02 -8.98 -5.76
C ILE A 53 -4.57 -9.30 -6.06
N GLN A 54 -4.30 -9.89 -7.21
CA GLN A 54 -2.96 -10.30 -7.59
C GLN A 54 -1.95 -9.14 -7.53
N GLY A 55 -1.02 -9.26 -6.60
CA GLY A 55 0.12 -8.38 -6.39
C GLY A 55 1.41 -8.94 -6.98
N GLU A 56 2.54 -8.46 -6.48
CA GLU A 56 3.87 -9.05 -6.66
C GLU A 56 4.34 -9.56 -5.29
N SER A 57 4.59 -10.86 -5.17
CA SER A 57 4.94 -11.49 -3.90
C SER A 57 6.17 -10.83 -3.28
N GLY A 58 6.04 -10.37 -2.03
CA GLY A 58 7.12 -9.72 -1.29
C GLY A 58 7.43 -8.28 -1.69
N ALA A 59 6.84 -7.75 -2.76
CA ALA A 59 7.12 -6.40 -3.26
C ALA A 59 5.88 -5.49 -3.32
N VAL A 60 4.75 -5.99 -3.84
CA VAL A 60 3.55 -5.19 -4.07
C VAL A 60 2.29 -5.93 -3.61
N ILE A 61 1.49 -5.31 -2.76
CA ILE A 61 0.15 -5.77 -2.41
C ILE A 61 -0.87 -4.86 -3.09
N ARG A 62 -1.89 -5.45 -3.70
CA ARG A 62 -2.96 -4.71 -4.37
C ARG A 62 -4.30 -5.08 -3.77
N GLY A 63 -5.16 -4.07 -3.61
CA GLY A 63 -6.50 -4.23 -3.09
C GLY A 63 -7.52 -3.45 -3.93
N LYS A 64 -8.74 -3.98 -4.01
CA LYS A 64 -9.87 -3.32 -4.71
C LYS A 64 -11.04 -3.11 -3.75
N LYS A 65 -11.73 -1.98 -3.90
CA LYS A 65 -12.99 -1.65 -3.22
C LYS A 65 -13.92 -0.93 -4.19
N GLY A 66 -14.85 -1.68 -4.79
CA GLY A 66 -15.78 -1.11 -5.77
C GLY A 66 -15.04 -0.47 -6.95
N PRO A 67 -15.27 0.82 -7.26
CA PRO A 67 -14.57 1.54 -8.33
C PRO A 67 -13.13 1.95 -7.96
N GLY A 68 -12.83 2.06 -6.66
CA GLY A 68 -11.52 2.42 -6.15
C GLY A 68 -10.67 1.23 -5.73
N GLY A 69 -9.50 1.54 -5.20
CA GLY A 69 -8.58 0.53 -4.69
C GLY A 69 -7.36 1.12 -4.00
N ILE A 70 -6.44 0.21 -3.67
CA ILE A 70 -5.23 0.49 -2.92
C ILE A 70 -4.07 -0.30 -3.51
N THR A 71 -2.91 0.32 -3.56
CA THR A 71 -1.64 -0.31 -3.93
C THR A 71 -0.63 -0.02 -2.84
N VAL A 72 0.03 -1.05 -2.33
CA VAL A 72 1.06 -0.97 -1.30
C VAL A 72 2.35 -1.52 -1.89
N LYS A 73 3.41 -0.72 -1.94
CA LYS A 73 4.77 -1.13 -2.35
C LYS A 73 5.69 -1.10 -1.13
N LYS A 74 6.42 -2.20 -0.89
CA LYS A 74 7.44 -2.29 0.15
C LYS A 74 8.78 -1.76 -0.38
N THR A 75 9.42 -0.87 0.38
CA THR A 75 10.82 -0.46 0.19
C THR A 75 11.68 -1.02 1.33
N ASN A 76 12.97 -0.67 1.41
CA ASN A 76 13.83 -1.20 2.48
C ASN A 76 13.46 -0.65 3.86
N MET A 77 12.98 0.59 3.93
CA MET A 77 12.71 1.33 5.18
C MET A 77 11.31 1.95 5.24
N ALA A 78 10.50 1.85 4.19
CA ALA A 78 9.17 2.43 4.11
C ALA A 78 8.14 1.56 3.38
N LEU A 79 6.87 1.87 3.63
CA LEU A 79 5.73 1.40 2.84
C LEU A 79 5.14 2.58 2.08
N ILE A 80 4.98 2.42 0.77
CA ILE A 80 4.31 3.38 -0.09
C ILE A 80 2.90 2.89 -0.36
N VAL A 81 1.91 3.63 0.11
CA VAL A 81 0.50 3.30 -0.05
C VAL A 81 -0.16 4.32 -0.95
N GLY A 82 -0.66 3.90 -2.10
CA GLY A 82 -1.53 4.73 -2.96
C GLY A 82 -2.96 4.25 -2.89
N ILE A 83 -3.88 5.14 -2.52
CA ILE A 83 -5.33 4.91 -2.61
C ILE A 83 -5.85 5.71 -3.80
N TYR A 84 -6.66 5.06 -4.63
CA TYR A 84 -7.29 5.67 -5.78
C TYR A 84 -8.80 5.43 -5.78
N ASP A 85 -9.50 6.32 -6.46
CA ASP A 85 -10.93 6.27 -6.71
C ASP A 85 -11.18 6.85 -8.11
N GLU A 86 -12.38 6.68 -8.65
CA GLU A 86 -12.75 7.23 -9.95
C GLU A 86 -12.46 8.74 -10.04
N PRO A 87 -11.98 9.25 -11.19
CA PRO A 87 -11.80 8.58 -12.49
C PRO A 87 -10.44 7.88 -12.67
N MET A 88 -9.64 7.72 -11.60
CA MET A 88 -8.30 7.13 -11.72
C MET A 88 -8.39 5.62 -11.86
N THR A 89 -7.67 5.07 -12.84
CA THR A 89 -7.65 3.61 -13.07
C THR A 89 -6.62 2.91 -12.15
N PRO A 90 -6.83 1.61 -11.86
CA PRO A 90 -5.85 0.82 -11.10
C PRO A 90 -4.43 0.86 -11.68
N GLY A 91 -4.32 0.82 -13.01
CA GLY A 91 -3.02 0.85 -13.70
C GLY A 91 -2.25 2.15 -13.50
N GLN A 92 -2.96 3.29 -13.47
CA GLN A 92 -2.33 4.59 -13.17
C GLN A 92 -1.81 4.65 -11.74
N CYS A 93 -2.58 4.17 -10.76
CA CYS A 93 -2.14 4.12 -9.37
C CYS A 93 -0.93 3.22 -9.18
N ASN A 94 -0.97 2.00 -9.73
CA ASN A 94 0.13 1.05 -9.67
C ASN A 94 1.43 1.65 -10.22
N MET A 95 1.36 2.27 -11.41
CA MET A 95 2.52 2.89 -12.02
C MET A 95 3.15 3.99 -11.14
N ILE A 96 2.34 4.83 -10.48
CA ILE A 96 2.85 5.91 -9.62
C ILE A 96 3.49 5.33 -8.35
N VAL A 97 2.80 4.41 -7.67
CA VAL A 97 3.25 3.82 -6.40
C VAL A 97 4.50 2.97 -6.59
N GLU A 98 4.53 2.13 -7.63
CA GLU A 98 5.64 1.24 -7.91
C GLU A 98 6.88 2.03 -8.34
N ARG A 99 6.76 3.00 -9.26
CA ARG A 99 7.89 3.85 -9.67
C ARG A 99 8.46 4.64 -8.51
N LEU A 100 7.61 5.17 -7.63
CA LEU A 100 8.07 5.89 -6.45
C LEU A 100 8.82 4.96 -5.48
N GLY A 101 8.31 3.75 -5.27
CA GLY A 101 8.98 2.76 -4.42
C GLY A 101 10.30 2.26 -5.01
N ASP A 102 10.35 1.99 -6.31
CA ASP A 102 11.58 1.58 -6.99
C ASP A 102 12.64 2.69 -6.91
N TYR A 103 12.25 3.94 -7.12
CA TYR A 103 13.13 5.09 -6.94
C TYR A 103 13.69 5.18 -5.50
N LEU A 104 12.84 4.99 -4.49
CA LEU A 104 13.28 5.00 -3.09
C LEU A 104 14.26 3.86 -2.79
N ILE A 105 14.00 2.66 -3.30
CA ILE A 105 14.91 1.51 -3.18
C ILE A 105 16.26 1.80 -3.84
N GLU A 106 16.27 2.38 -5.04
CA GLU A 106 17.49 2.77 -5.75
C GLU A 106 18.31 3.82 -4.96
N GLN A 107 17.64 4.71 -4.24
CA GLN A 107 18.28 5.69 -3.36
C GLN A 107 18.72 5.09 -2.00
N GLY A 108 18.44 3.81 -1.74
CA GLY A 108 18.84 3.12 -0.50
C GLY A 108 17.81 3.22 0.65
N TYR A 109 16.56 3.58 0.36
CA TYR A 109 15.44 3.65 1.30
C TYR A 109 14.46 2.47 1.18
#